data_AF-A0A6H9GZL5-F1
#
_entry.id   AF-A0A6H9GZL5-F1
#
_cell.length_a   1.000
_cell.length_b   1.000
_cell.length_c   1.000
_cell.angle_alpha   90.00
_cell.angle_beta   90.00
_cell.angle_gamma   90.00
#
_symmetry.space_group_name_H-M   'P 1'
#
loop_
_entity.id
_entity.type
_entity.pdbx_description
1 polymer ?
#
loop_
_entity_poly.entity_id
_entity_poly.type
_entity_poly.pdbx_seq_one_letter_code
_entity_poly.pdbx_strand_id
1 'polypeptide(L)'
;MYRPLLVVILAAVPNCPLVNVAGNYKLDLRTESASSWDLSDKERGCRKSGGTTIEIDSNGLMTGNNLTWPPGNSSILNNSGKLGGRVEPGAEPMQWVASAGDVEMKGTWKRGQLSGEFVRRFIYDGKEIECRGKVSGFKRGK
;
A
#
# COMPACT_ATOMS: atom_id res chain seq x y z
N MET A 1 56.15 -3.32 -23.76
CA MET A 1 54.93 -3.14 -24.58
C MET A 1 53.74 -3.60 -23.75
N TYR A 2 53.00 -2.68 -23.14
CA TYR A 2 51.85 -2.98 -22.30
C TYR A 2 50.58 -2.99 -23.16
N ARG A 3 49.86 -4.11 -23.14
CA ARG A 3 48.58 -4.32 -23.84
C ARG A 3 47.46 -3.89 -22.87
N PRO A 4 46.69 -2.82 -23.14
CA PRO A 4 45.53 -2.54 -22.30
C PRO A 4 44.44 -3.56 -22.63
N LEU A 5 44.13 -4.41 -21.65
CA LEU A 5 42.93 -5.25 -21.67
C LEU A 5 41.73 -4.31 -21.56
N LEU A 6 40.98 -4.20 -22.66
CA LEU A 6 39.70 -3.51 -22.70
C LEU A 6 38.75 -4.22 -21.73
N VAL A 7 38.46 -3.60 -20.59
CA VAL A 7 37.38 -4.04 -19.69
C VAL A 7 36.07 -3.68 -20.37
N VAL A 8 35.40 -4.70 -20.93
CA VAL A 8 34.02 -4.57 -21.42
C VAL A 8 33.13 -4.44 -20.18
N ILE A 9 32.70 -3.22 -19.88
CA ILE A 9 31.63 -2.97 -18.93
C ILE A 9 30.34 -3.48 -19.60
N LEU A 10 29.87 -4.66 -19.17
CA LEU A 10 28.53 -5.15 -19.48
C LEU A 10 27.49 -4.30 -18.74
N ALA A 11 27.27 -3.07 -19.21
CA ALA A 11 26.05 -2.32 -18.91
C ALA A 11 24.97 -2.77 -19.90
N ALA A 12 24.43 -3.97 -19.68
CA ALA A 12 23.30 -4.49 -20.44
C ALA A 12 22.22 -5.00 -19.49
N VAL A 13 21.46 -4.06 -18.91
CA VAL A 13 20.05 -4.36 -18.56
C VAL A 13 19.09 -3.33 -19.18
N PRO A 14 19.16 -2.98 -20.49
CA PRO A 14 17.99 -2.44 -21.14
C PRO A 14 17.15 -3.63 -21.63
N ASN A 15 15.88 -3.65 -21.28
CA ASN A 15 14.83 -4.54 -21.84
C ASN A 15 14.40 -5.76 -20.99
N CYS A 16 14.43 -5.69 -19.66
CA CYS A 16 13.31 -6.32 -18.97
C CYS A 16 12.07 -5.49 -19.32
N PRO A 17 11.08 -6.01 -20.07
CA PRO A 17 9.88 -5.23 -20.36
C PRO A 17 9.28 -4.77 -19.04
N LEU A 18 9.23 -3.46 -18.82
CA LEU A 18 8.64 -2.87 -17.63
C LEU A 18 7.22 -3.42 -17.52
N VAL A 19 6.99 -4.22 -16.48
CA VAL A 19 5.70 -4.85 -16.27
C VAL A 19 4.68 -3.75 -16.02
N ASN A 20 3.58 -3.75 -16.77
CA ASN A 20 2.59 -2.67 -16.72
C ASN A 20 1.79 -2.72 -15.41
N VAL A 21 2.29 -1.98 -14.41
CA VAL A 21 1.64 -1.75 -13.11
C VAL A 21 0.48 -0.75 -13.20
N ALA A 22 0.44 0.09 -14.24
CA ALA A 22 -0.47 1.22 -14.30
C ALA A 22 -1.94 0.80 -14.35
N GLY A 23 -2.80 1.48 -13.61
CA GLY A 23 -4.25 1.31 -13.64
C GLY A 23 -4.93 1.58 -12.30
N ASN A 24 -6.24 1.35 -12.27
CA ASN A 24 -7.06 1.51 -11.09
C ASN A 24 -7.07 0.22 -10.27
N TYR A 25 -6.96 0.32 -8.94
CA TYR A 25 -7.01 -0.81 -8.02
C TYR A 25 -8.04 -0.55 -6.92
N LYS A 26 -8.69 -1.62 -6.48
CA LYS A 26 -9.42 -1.62 -5.20
C LYS A 26 -8.47 -2.18 -4.14
N LEU A 27 -8.22 -1.44 -3.07
CA LEU A 27 -7.51 -1.90 -1.88
C LEU A 27 -8.52 -2.28 -0.80
N ASP A 28 -8.34 -3.45 -0.22
CA ASP A 28 -9.06 -3.99 0.92
C ASP A 28 -8.06 -4.24 2.06
N LEU A 29 -8.36 -3.72 3.24
CA LEU A 29 -7.59 -3.88 4.48
C LEU A 29 -8.37 -4.79 5.42
N ARG A 30 -7.69 -5.76 6.02
CA ARG A 30 -8.26 -6.65 7.03
C ARG A 30 -7.38 -6.67 8.27
N THR A 31 -7.89 -6.14 9.37
CA THR A 31 -7.19 -6.16 10.66
C THR A 31 -7.17 -7.58 11.20
N GLU A 32 -5.99 -8.05 11.59
CA GLU A 32 -5.77 -9.38 12.16
C GLU A 32 -5.40 -9.30 13.65
N SER A 33 -4.71 -8.23 14.06
CA SER A 33 -4.38 -7.98 15.47
C SER A 33 -4.60 -6.51 15.84
N ALA A 34 -4.98 -6.31 17.09
CA ALA A 34 -5.31 -4.99 17.63
C ALA A 34 -4.95 -4.94 19.11
N SER A 35 -4.39 -3.83 19.57
CA SER A 35 -4.24 -3.59 21.01
C SER A 35 -5.60 -3.36 21.69
N SER A 36 -6.59 -2.85 20.94
CA SER A 36 -7.97 -2.73 21.37
C SER A 36 -8.92 -2.85 20.18
N TRP A 37 -9.94 -3.70 20.31
CA TRP A 37 -11.03 -3.81 19.36
C TRP A 37 -12.19 -2.92 19.78
N ASP A 38 -12.90 -2.35 18.81
CA ASP A 38 -14.18 -1.69 19.08
C ASP A 38 -15.30 -2.31 18.25
N LEU A 39 -16.27 -2.87 18.96
CA LEU A 39 -17.47 -3.50 18.40
C LEU A 39 -18.73 -2.65 18.62
N SER A 40 -18.67 -1.55 19.37
CA SER A 40 -19.85 -0.84 19.87
C SER A 40 -19.82 0.68 19.70
N ASP A 41 -18.64 1.30 19.77
CA ASP A 41 -18.46 2.72 19.54
C ASP A 41 -17.90 2.94 18.12
N LYS A 42 -18.18 4.09 17.52
CA LYS A 42 -17.75 4.38 16.15
C LYS A 42 -16.35 5.03 16.10
N GLU A 43 -15.82 5.39 17.26
CA GLU A 43 -14.65 6.24 17.40
C GLU A 43 -13.50 5.60 18.19
N ARG A 44 -13.68 4.38 18.72
CA ARG A 44 -12.63 3.72 19.53
C ARG A 44 -11.98 2.59 18.74
N GLY A 45 -10.74 2.27 19.09
CA GLY A 45 -10.08 1.03 18.73
C GLY A 45 -9.90 0.72 17.23
N CYS A 46 -9.49 -0.53 16.97
CA CYS A 46 -9.26 -1.04 15.62
C CYS A 46 -10.54 -1.58 14.99
N ARG A 47 -10.70 -1.29 13.69
CA ARG A 47 -11.80 -1.79 12.87
C ARG A 47 -11.43 -3.08 12.17
N LYS A 48 -12.40 -3.97 11.93
CA LYS A 48 -12.15 -5.28 11.30
C LYS A 48 -11.69 -5.17 9.85
N SER A 49 -12.28 -4.25 9.09
CA SER A 49 -12.00 -4.11 7.66
C SER A 49 -12.09 -2.66 7.22
N GLY A 50 -11.24 -2.30 6.25
CA GLY A 50 -11.26 -1.00 5.58
C GLY A 50 -10.92 -1.15 4.12
N GLY A 51 -10.85 -0.04 3.40
CA GLY A 51 -10.49 -0.05 1.98
C GLY A 51 -10.58 1.30 1.32
N THR A 52 -10.07 1.36 0.09
CA THR A 52 -10.15 2.52 -0.79
C THR A 52 -9.93 2.09 -2.24
N THR A 53 -10.05 3.05 -3.16
CA THR A 53 -9.61 2.91 -4.54
C THR A 53 -8.35 3.76 -4.75
N ILE A 54 -7.40 3.20 -5.49
CA ILE A 54 -6.16 3.88 -5.85
C ILE A 54 -5.94 3.81 -7.36
N GLU A 55 -5.15 4.73 -7.86
CA GLU A 55 -4.57 4.71 -9.19
C GLU A 55 -3.05 4.55 -9.07
N ILE A 56 -2.49 3.69 -9.91
CA ILE A 56 -1.04 3.56 -10.09
C ILE A 56 -0.71 4.06 -11.48
N ASP A 57 0.22 5.00 -11.59
CA ASP A 57 0.67 5.51 -12.90
C ASP A 57 1.73 4.58 -13.54
N SER A 58 2.18 4.91 -14.75
CA SER A 58 3.21 4.14 -15.47
C SER A 58 4.58 4.13 -14.80
N ASN A 59 4.83 5.08 -13.89
CA ASN A 59 6.08 5.22 -13.15
C ASN A 59 5.99 4.56 -11.76
N GLY A 60 4.88 3.87 -11.47
CA GLY A 60 4.62 3.20 -10.21
C GLY A 60 4.14 4.12 -9.09
N LEU A 61 3.88 5.41 -9.33
CA LEU A 61 3.34 6.31 -8.31
C LEU A 61 1.90 5.90 -7.98
N MET A 62 1.60 5.73 -6.70
CA MET A 62 0.27 5.40 -6.20
C MET A 62 -0.40 6.65 -5.64
N THR A 63 -1.65 6.91 -6.05
CA THR A 63 -2.48 7.97 -5.49
C THR A 63 -3.89 7.45 -5.23
N GLY A 64 -4.57 7.95 -4.20
CA GLY A 64 -5.92 7.49 -3.90
C GLY A 64 -6.69 8.38 -2.94
N ASN A 65 -7.97 8.05 -2.79
CA ASN A 65 -8.84 8.68 -1.80
C ASN A 65 -8.48 8.23 -0.38
N ASN A 66 -9.04 8.92 0.61
CA ASN A 66 -8.91 8.54 2.02
C ASN A 66 -9.33 7.09 2.26
N LEU A 67 -8.72 6.42 3.24
CA LEU A 67 -9.14 5.08 3.63
C LEU A 67 -10.49 5.15 4.34
N THR A 68 -11.39 4.24 3.98
CA THR A 68 -12.70 4.10 4.60
C THR A 68 -12.75 2.86 5.47
N TRP A 69 -13.37 2.94 6.64
CA TRP A 69 -13.50 1.84 7.60
C TRP A 69 -14.96 1.61 7.99
N PRO A 70 -15.72 0.75 7.29
CA PRO A 70 -17.11 0.44 7.61
C PRO A 70 -17.26 -0.49 8.82
N PRO A 71 -18.41 -0.49 9.53
CA PRO A 71 -19.54 0.44 9.42
C PRO A 71 -19.29 1.71 10.24
N GLY A 72 -19.16 2.86 9.59
CA GLY A 72 -18.89 4.15 10.25
C GLY A 72 -19.54 5.29 9.48
N ASN A 73 -20.02 6.31 10.21
CA ASN A 73 -20.51 7.52 9.57
C ASN A 73 -19.32 8.25 8.94
N SER A 74 -19.44 8.57 7.65
CA SER A 74 -18.38 8.91 6.70
C SER A 74 -17.57 10.19 6.98
N SER A 75 -17.78 10.88 8.10
CA SER A 75 -17.21 12.21 8.33
C SER A 75 -16.04 12.26 9.31
N ILE A 76 -16.00 11.39 10.32
CA ILE A 76 -15.06 11.53 11.46
C ILE A 76 -13.85 10.58 11.36
N LEU A 77 -13.98 9.46 10.65
CA LEU A 77 -12.87 8.50 10.43
C LEU A 77 -11.99 8.83 9.21
N ASN A 78 -12.24 9.97 8.56
CA ASN A 78 -11.47 10.51 7.43
C ASN A 78 -10.10 11.09 7.83
N ASN A 79 -9.60 10.76 9.03
CA ASN A 79 -8.24 11.14 9.46
C ASN A 79 -7.14 10.32 8.78
N SER A 80 -7.50 9.29 8.01
CA SER A 80 -6.58 8.73 7.03
C SER A 80 -6.48 9.71 5.86
N GLY A 81 -5.43 10.52 5.86
CA GLY A 81 -5.14 11.42 4.76
C GLY A 81 -5.13 10.70 3.41
N LYS A 82 -5.14 11.46 2.31
CA LYS A 82 -5.11 10.89 0.95
C LYS A 82 -3.99 9.86 0.83
N LEU A 83 -4.29 8.74 0.19
CA LEU A 83 -3.32 7.68 0.00
C LEU A 83 -2.25 8.12 -0.98
N GLY A 84 -0.99 7.96 -0.59
CA GLY A 84 0.18 8.15 -1.44
C GLY A 84 1.13 6.97 -1.28
N GLY A 85 1.82 6.59 -2.36
CA GLY A 85 2.76 5.47 -2.32
C GLY A 85 3.51 5.26 -3.62
N ARG A 86 4.25 4.16 -3.69
CA ARG A 86 5.02 3.78 -4.87
C ARG A 86 5.14 2.27 -4.98
N VAL A 87 5.03 1.76 -6.20
CA VAL A 87 5.54 0.46 -6.62
C VAL A 87 6.93 0.67 -7.20
N GLU A 88 7.92 -0.02 -6.65
CA GLU A 88 9.30 0.05 -7.13
C GLU A 88 9.44 -0.69 -8.46
N PRO A 89 10.14 -0.11 -9.45
CA PRO A 89 10.38 -0.77 -10.72
C PRO A 89 11.25 -2.01 -10.51
N GLY A 90 10.91 -3.11 -11.18
CA GLY A 90 11.70 -4.34 -11.08
C GLY A 90 11.05 -5.55 -11.73
N ALA A 91 11.66 -6.71 -11.49
CA ALA A 91 11.06 -7.99 -11.83
C ALA A 91 9.91 -8.32 -10.87
N GLU A 92 8.89 -9.03 -11.34
CA GLU A 92 7.85 -9.54 -10.45
C GLU A 92 8.43 -10.59 -9.48
N PRO A 93 8.01 -10.61 -8.20
CA PRO A 93 7.11 -9.63 -7.57
C PRO A 93 7.82 -8.31 -7.25
N MET A 94 7.22 -7.19 -7.65
CA MET A 94 7.72 -5.85 -7.35
C MET A 94 7.36 -5.46 -5.92
N GLN A 95 8.18 -4.65 -5.25
CA GLN A 95 7.86 -4.15 -3.91
C GLN A 95 7.02 -2.88 -4.00
N TRP A 96 6.18 -2.62 -3.02
CA TRP A 96 5.48 -1.35 -2.90
C TRP A 96 5.35 -0.90 -1.45
N VAL A 97 5.25 0.41 -1.28
CA VAL A 97 5.00 1.08 -0.01
C VAL A 97 3.92 2.15 -0.22
N ALA A 98 3.05 2.34 0.76
CA ALA A 98 2.07 3.41 0.74
C ALA A 98 1.74 3.87 2.16
N SER A 99 1.19 5.07 2.29
CA SER A 99 0.63 5.57 3.53
C SER A 99 -0.63 6.39 3.29
N ALA A 100 -1.46 6.47 4.32
CA ALA A 100 -2.70 7.25 4.31
C ALA A 100 -2.98 7.74 5.74
N GLY A 101 -2.51 8.95 6.07
CA GLY A 101 -2.58 9.51 7.43
C GLY A 101 -1.78 8.67 8.43
N ASP A 102 -2.49 8.07 9.39
CA ASP A 102 -1.94 7.24 10.47
C ASP A 102 -1.71 5.77 10.08
N VAL A 103 -1.92 5.43 8.80
CA VAL A 103 -1.76 4.07 8.25
C VAL A 103 -0.52 3.98 7.37
N GLU A 104 0.35 3.03 7.68
CA GLU A 104 1.50 2.62 6.88
C GLU A 104 1.23 1.26 6.25
N MET A 105 1.60 1.09 4.98
CA MET A 105 1.36 -0.12 4.20
C MET A 105 2.60 -0.48 3.39
N LYS A 106 2.86 -1.78 3.26
CA LYS A 106 3.92 -2.29 2.39
C LYS A 106 3.60 -3.70 1.90
N GLY A 107 4.18 -4.08 0.77
CA GLY A 107 4.03 -5.43 0.27
C GLY A 107 4.59 -5.64 -1.12
N THR A 108 3.99 -6.58 -1.83
CA THR A 108 4.36 -6.97 -3.19
C THR A 108 3.24 -6.72 -4.19
N TRP A 109 3.64 -6.41 -5.42
CA TRP A 109 2.80 -6.38 -6.60
C TRP A 109 3.18 -7.54 -7.52
N LYS A 110 2.19 -8.30 -8.01
CA LYS A 110 2.38 -9.39 -8.96
C LYS A 110 1.13 -9.56 -9.80
N ARG A 111 1.26 -9.54 -11.14
CA ARG A 111 0.16 -9.82 -12.08
C ARG A 111 -1.13 -9.03 -11.79
N GLY A 112 -1.01 -7.75 -11.47
CA GLY A 112 -2.16 -6.89 -11.16
C GLY A 112 -2.75 -7.08 -9.76
N GLN A 113 -2.08 -7.81 -8.88
CA GLN A 113 -2.46 -7.96 -7.48
C GLN A 113 -1.44 -7.27 -6.57
N LEU A 114 -1.92 -6.44 -5.65
CA LEU A 114 -1.20 -5.95 -4.48
C LEU A 114 -1.48 -6.89 -3.32
N SER A 115 -0.45 -7.31 -2.60
CA SER A 115 -0.58 -8.06 -1.36
C SER A 115 0.43 -7.56 -0.35
N GLY A 116 0.05 -7.43 0.92
CA GLY A 116 0.94 -6.84 1.90
C GLY A 116 0.36 -6.81 3.30
N GLU A 117 0.96 -5.96 4.11
CA GLU A 117 0.55 -5.70 5.48
C GLU A 117 0.38 -4.21 5.72
N PHE A 118 -0.40 -3.87 6.73
CA PHE A 118 -0.53 -2.51 7.21
C PHE A 118 -0.35 -2.45 8.71
N VAL A 119 0.09 -1.29 9.18
CA VAL A 119 0.07 -0.90 10.57
C VAL A 119 -0.60 0.47 10.67
N ARG A 120 -1.51 0.61 11.62
CA ARG A 120 -2.14 1.88 11.96
C ARG A 120 -1.87 2.20 13.42
N ARG A 121 -1.36 3.40 13.71
CA ARG A 121 -1.08 3.86 15.09
C ARG A 121 -1.71 5.21 15.35
N PHE A 122 -2.51 5.31 16.40
CA PHE A 122 -3.15 6.57 16.78
C PHE A 122 -3.37 6.65 18.29
N ILE A 123 -3.53 7.87 18.81
CA ILE A 123 -3.80 8.11 20.23
C ILE A 123 -5.30 8.30 20.40
N TYR A 124 -5.89 7.56 21.33
CA TYR A 124 -7.27 7.74 21.77
C TYR A 124 -7.32 7.68 23.30
N ASP A 125 -7.95 8.69 23.92
CA ASP A 125 -8.09 8.77 25.38
C ASP A 125 -6.75 8.61 26.14
N GLY A 126 -5.69 9.25 25.61
CA GLY A 126 -4.34 9.18 26.16
C GLY A 126 -3.62 7.84 26.01
N LYS A 127 -4.23 6.86 25.32
CA LYS A 127 -3.65 5.53 25.06
C LYS A 127 -3.27 5.39 23.59
N GLU A 128 -2.11 4.78 23.35
CA GLU A 128 -1.70 4.39 22.01
C GLU A 128 -2.46 3.13 21.58
N ILE A 129 -3.12 3.24 20.43
CA ILE A 129 -3.82 2.14 19.77
C ILE A 129 -3.03 1.72 18.54
N GLU A 130 -2.79 0.42 18.42
CA GLU A 130 -2.11 -0.16 17.27
C GLU A 130 -2.99 -1.23 16.64
N CYS A 131 -3.21 -1.11 15.32
CA CYS A 131 -3.91 -2.07 14.49
C CYS A 131 -2.94 -2.63 13.46
N ARG A 132 -2.88 -3.94 13.31
CA ARG A 132 -2.09 -4.60 12.27
C ARG A 132 -2.96 -5.54 11.47
N GLY A 133 -2.65 -5.68 10.20
CA GLY A 133 -3.40 -6.57 9.35
C GLY A 133 -2.82 -6.71 7.96
N LYS A 134 -3.63 -7.29 7.08
CA LYS A 134 -3.28 -7.54 5.68
C LYS A 134 -3.90 -6.51 4.77
N VAL A 135 -3.17 -6.24 3.69
CA VAL A 135 -3.64 -5.47 2.54
C VAL A 135 -3.74 -6.42 1.36
N SER A 136 -4.85 -6.36 0.65
CA SER A 136 -5.01 -6.98 -0.66
C SER A 136 -5.57 -5.96 -1.63
N GLY A 137 -5.07 -5.92 -2.85
CA GLY A 137 -5.67 -5.12 -3.88
C GLY A 137 -5.62 -5.78 -5.24
N PHE A 138 -6.63 -5.48 -6.05
CA PHE A 138 -6.76 -6.05 -7.38
C PHE A 138 -6.95 -4.93 -8.39
N LYS A 139 -6.21 -5.03 -9.50
CA LYS A 139 -6.38 -4.17 -10.66
C LYS A 139 -7.82 -4.35 -11.15
N ARG A 140 -8.57 -3.25 -11.17
CA ARG A 140 -9.89 -3.20 -11.80
C ARG A 140 -9.69 -3.28 -13.31
N GLY A 141 -10.51 -4.13 -13.95
CA GLY A 141 -10.47 -4.33 -15.39
C GLY A 141 -10.69 -3.01 -16.15
N LYS A 142 -10.20 -3.00 -17.40
CA LYS A 142 -10.46 -1.94 -18.38
C LYS A 142 -11.94 -1.85 -18.70
#